data_AF-A0A378FQG5-F1
#
_entry.id   AF-A0A378FQG5-F1
#
_cell.length_a   1.000
_cell.length_b   1.000
_cell.length_c   1.000
_cell.angle_alpha   90.00
_cell.angle_beta   90.00
_cell.angle_gamma   90.00
#
_symmetry.space_group_name_H-M   'P 1'
#
loop_
_entity.id
_entity.type
_entity.pdbx_description
1 polymer ?
#
loop_
_entity_poly.entity_id
_entity_poly.type
_entity_poly.pdbx_seq_one_letter_code
_entity_poly.pdbx_strand_id
1 'polypeptide(L)'
;MSDSATTIASLTLESLYGSHHDWLKSWLTRKLQSAFDADDIAQDTFLRVMGNNTLSTIRDPRSFLCTIAKRVMVDLFRRNSLEKAYLEMLALMPERLAPSPEEHESQLETLQLIDRMLDGLKGKATPMATKYRSRRNTKARWAWITS
;
A
#
# COMPACT_ATOMS: atom_id res chain seq x y z
N MET A 1 7.66 -40.85 32.03
CA MET A 1 6.88 -39.72 32.57
C MET A 1 7.56 -38.47 32.02
N SER A 2 7.32 -38.10 30.75
CA SER A 2 6.21 -37.23 30.28
C SER A 2 6.19 -35.95 31.12
N ASP A 3 6.59 -34.78 30.64
CA ASP A 3 6.17 -34.13 29.40
C ASP A 3 7.29 -33.32 28.73
N SER A 4 7.53 -33.58 27.43
CA SER A 4 8.08 -32.57 26.53
C SER A 4 6.98 -31.55 26.29
N ALA A 5 6.94 -30.48 27.09
CA ALA A 5 6.11 -29.33 26.82
C ALA A 5 6.57 -28.72 25.48
N THR A 6 5.86 -29.09 24.41
CA THR A 6 5.83 -28.34 23.16
C THR A 6 5.32 -26.95 23.52
N THR A 7 6.24 -26.03 23.82
CA THR A 7 5.95 -24.60 23.84
C THR A 7 5.44 -24.27 22.45
N ILE A 8 4.12 -24.10 22.32
CA ILE A 8 3.52 -23.50 21.13
C ILE A 8 4.12 -22.09 21.09
N ALA A 9 5.20 -21.92 20.34
CA ALA A 9 5.90 -20.66 20.24
C ALA A 9 4.90 -19.63 19.71
N SER A 10 4.40 -18.76 20.58
CA SER A 10 3.58 -17.64 20.14
C SER A 10 4.47 -16.80 19.23
N LEU A 11 4.06 -16.62 17.98
CA LEU A 11 4.77 -15.77 17.04
C LEU A 11 4.83 -14.35 17.62
N THR A 12 6.00 -13.94 18.11
CA THR A 12 6.23 -12.56 18.57
C THR A 12 6.51 -11.65 17.38
N LEU A 13 6.23 -10.37 17.52
CA LEU A 13 6.56 -9.39 16.50
C LEU A 13 8.07 -9.37 16.23
N GLU A 14 8.90 -9.44 17.27
CA GLU A 14 10.35 -9.44 17.17
C GLU A 14 10.85 -10.64 16.35
N SER A 15 10.31 -11.83 16.62
CA SER A 15 10.64 -13.05 15.87
C SER A 15 10.18 -12.95 14.42
N LEU A 16 8.97 -12.43 14.18
CA LEU A 16 8.43 -12.21 12.84
C LEU A 16 9.29 -11.23 12.04
N TYR A 17 9.62 -10.08 12.65
CA TYR A 17 10.43 -9.02 12.07
C TYR A 17 11.83 -9.54 11.75
N GLY A 18 12.56 -10.08 12.73
CA GLY A 18 13.92 -10.59 12.53
C GLY A 18 14.00 -11.70 11.48
N SER A 19 12.98 -12.56 11.40
CA SER A 19 12.99 -13.71 10.47
C SER A 19 12.51 -13.37 9.05
N HIS A 20 11.76 -12.28 8.85
CA HIS A 20 11.07 -12.00 7.59
C HIS A 20 11.30 -10.62 7.00
N HIS A 21 11.87 -9.67 7.74
CA HIS A 21 12.14 -8.31 7.26
C HIS A 21 13.01 -8.31 6.00
N ASP A 22 14.17 -8.96 6.03
CA ASP A 22 15.13 -8.93 4.92
C ASP A 22 14.59 -9.65 3.67
N TRP A 23 13.83 -10.73 3.90
CA TRP A 23 13.12 -11.43 2.83
C TRP A 23 12.06 -10.53 2.20
N LEU A 24 11.24 -9.85 3.01
CA LEU A 24 10.18 -8.98 2.53
C LEU A 24 10.76 -7.79 1.78
N LYS A 25 11.80 -7.14 2.33
CA LYS A 25 12.54 -6.05 1.69
C LYS A 25 13.12 -6.50 0.35
N SER A 26 13.77 -7.66 0.29
CA SER A 26 14.30 -8.21 -0.97
C SER A 26 13.21 -8.48 -1.99
N TRP A 27 12.06 -9.00 -1.55
CA TRP A 27 10.90 -9.23 -2.42
C TRP A 27 10.30 -7.91 -2.94
N LEU A 28 10.20 -6.88 -2.08
CA LEU A 28 9.73 -5.54 -2.44
C LEU A 28 10.69 -4.84 -3.39
N THR A 29 12.00 -4.87 -3.14
CA THR A 29 13.01 -4.26 -4.01
C THR A 29 12.96 -4.86 -5.42
N ARG A 30 12.74 -6.17 -5.55
CA ARG A 30 12.54 -6.83 -6.86
C ARG A 30 11.27 -6.39 -7.57
N LYS A 31 10.19 -6.09 -6.81
CA LYS A 31 8.91 -5.65 -7.38
C LYS A 31 8.86 -4.16 -7.72
N LEU A 32 9.48 -3.32 -6.90
CA LEU A 32 9.45 -1.86 -7.02
C LEU A 32 10.62 -1.32 -7.83
N GLN A 33 11.69 -2.11 -7.97
CA GLN A 33 12.98 -1.68 -8.55
C GLN A 33 13.59 -0.45 -7.83
N SER A 34 13.17 -0.20 -6.59
CA SER A 34 13.57 0.92 -5.74
C SER A 34 13.79 0.40 -4.33
N ALA A 35 15.00 0.60 -3.80
CA ALA A 35 15.34 0.19 -2.45
C ALA A 35 14.70 1.11 -1.39
N PHE A 36 14.47 2.37 -1.74
CA PHE A 36 13.84 3.36 -0.87
C PHE A 36 12.36 3.02 -0.66
N ASP A 37 11.58 2.91 -1.74
CA ASP A 37 10.16 2.55 -1.66
C ASP A 37 9.94 1.19 -1.00
N ALA A 38 10.90 0.27 -1.18
CA ALA A 38 10.85 -1.05 -0.55
C ALA A 38 11.02 -1.00 0.96
N ASP A 39 11.87 -0.11 1.48
CA ASP A 39 12.07 0.06 2.92
C ASP A 39 10.82 0.69 3.56
N ASP A 40 10.29 1.75 2.96
CA ASP A 40 9.07 2.42 3.42
C ASP A 40 7.88 1.45 3.48
N ILE A 41 7.66 0.69 2.40
CA ILE A 41 6.56 -0.28 2.35
C ILE A 41 6.78 -1.43 3.34
N ALA A 42 8.02 -1.87 3.58
CA ALA A 42 8.31 -2.89 4.57
C ALA A 42 7.95 -2.37 5.98
N GLN A 43 8.39 -1.16 6.33
CA GLN A 43 8.08 -0.53 7.61
C GLN A 43 6.56 -0.38 7.80
N ASP A 44 5.85 0.20 6.83
CA ASP A 44 4.40 0.35 6.84
C ASP A 44 3.66 -0.99 7.01
N THR A 45 4.19 -2.05 6.39
CA THR A 45 3.65 -3.40 6.53
C THR A 45 3.73 -3.86 7.97
N PHE A 46 4.89 -3.73 8.61
CA PHE A 46 5.07 -4.13 10.01
C PHE A 46 4.28 -3.24 10.99
N LEU A 47 4.17 -1.93 10.74
CA LEU A 47 3.30 -1.03 11.50
C LEU A 47 1.83 -1.51 11.48
N ARG A 48 1.33 -1.93 10.31
CA ARG A 48 -0.03 -2.48 10.18
C ARG A 48 -0.19 -3.85 10.86
N VAL A 49 0.85 -4.68 10.87
CA VAL A 49 0.83 -5.94 11.63
C VAL A 49 0.73 -5.68 13.13
N MET A 50 1.47 -4.69 13.65
CA MET A 50 1.40 -4.28 15.05
C MET A 50 0.01 -3.76 15.43
N GLY A 51 -0.56 -2.87 14.61
CA GLY A 51 -1.85 -2.24 14.91
C GLY A 51 -3.05 -3.19 14.92
N ASN A 52 -2.97 -4.31 14.20
CA ASN A 52 -4.09 -5.25 14.07
C ASN A 52 -4.06 -6.42 15.07
N ASN A 53 -2.99 -6.56 15.88
CA ASN A 53 -2.79 -7.66 16.84
C ASN A 53 -3.06 -9.08 16.27
N THR A 54 -2.83 -9.27 14.97
CA THR A 54 -3.18 -10.51 14.25
C THR A 54 -2.19 -11.65 14.44
N LEU A 55 -1.10 -11.43 15.19
CA LEU A 55 0.07 -12.33 15.29
C LEU A 55 -0.30 -13.75 15.71
N SER A 56 -1.29 -13.91 16.58
CA SER A 56 -1.77 -15.22 17.08
C SER A 56 -2.52 -16.05 16.03
N THR A 57 -2.96 -15.44 14.92
CA THR A 57 -3.76 -16.10 13.87
C THR A 57 -2.97 -16.37 12.58
N ILE A 58 -1.69 -15.98 12.54
CA ILE A 58 -0.86 -16.11 11.35
C ILE A 58 -0.39 -17.56 11.19
N ARG A 59 -0.99 -18.28 10.24
CA ARG A 59 -0.58 -19.63 9.87
C ARG A 59 0.60 -19.65 8.89
N ASP A 60 0.67 -18.68 8.00
CA ASP A 60 1.78 -18.49 7.04
C ASP A 60 2.25 -17.02 7.07
N PRO A 61 3.36 -16.74 7.79
CA PRO A 61 3.93 -15.40 7.90
C PRO A 61 4.22 -14.72 6.58
N ARG A 62 4.77 -15.45 5.60
CA ARG A 62 5.21 -14.86 4.33
C ARG A 62 4.02 -14.44 3.47
N SER A 63 3.04 -15.32 3.32
CA SER A 63 1.82 -15.01 2.57
C SER A 63 1.02 -13.88 3.21
N PHE A 64 0.98 -13.85 4.55
CA PHE A 64 0.33 -12.78 5.30
C PHE A 64 1.02 -11.43 5.09
N LEU A 65 2.34 -11.36 5.25
CA LEU A 65 3.13 -10.14 5.00
C LEU A 65 2.99 -9.66 3.55
N CYS A 66 3.05 -10.56 2.57
CA CYS A 66 2.79 -10.25 1.17
C CYS A 66 1.40 -9.62 0.96
N THR A 67 0.38 -10.11 1.66
CA THR A 67 -0.99 -9.60 1.54
C THR A 67 -1.10 -8.17 2.06
N ILE A 68 -0.50 -7.88 3.22
CA ILE A 68 -0.47 -6.54 3.78
C ILE A 68 0.37 -5.62 2.90
N ALA A 69 1.58 -6.03 2.51
CA ALA A 69 2.47 -5.26 1.66
C ALA A 69 1.82 -4.92 0.30
N LYS A 70 1.06 -5.85 -0.28
CA LYS A 70 0.25 -5.58 -1.49
C LYS A 70 -0.77 -4.47 -1.27
N ARG A 71 -1.45 -4.45 -0.12
CA ARG A 71 -2.42 -3.37 0.21
C ARG A 71 -1.72 -2.03 0.42
N VAL A 72 -0.56 -2.02 1.08
CA VAL A 72 0.28 -0.81 1.25
C VAL A 72 0.72 -0.29 -0.13
N MET A 73 1.24 -1.16 -0.99
CA MET A 73 1.64 -0.80 -2.36
C MET A 73 0.48 -0.20 -3.17
N VAL A 74 -0.72 -0.78 -3.08
CA VAL A 74 -1.90 -0.25 -3.78
C VAL A 74 -2.24 1.15 -3.30
N ASP A 75 -2.24 1.39 -1.98
CA ASP A 75 -2.50 2.70 -1.40
C ASP A 75 -1.46 3.74 -1.88
N LEU A 76 -0.16 3.39 -1.80
CA LEU A 76 0.92 4.26 -2.28
C LEU A 76 0.77 4.59 -3.77
N PHE A 77 0.54 3.60 -4.62
CA PHE A 77 0.40 3.83 -6.06
C PHE A 77 -0.84 4.64 -6.42
N ARG A 78 -1.92 4.52 -5.66
CA ARG A 78 -3.08 5.40 -5.83
C ARG A 78 -2.73 6.84 -5.53
N ARG A 79 -2.13 7.10 -4.35
CA ARG A 79 -1.71 8.45 -3.94
C ARG A 79 -0.77 9.08 -4.97
N ASN A 80 0.28 8.36 -5.38
CA ASN A 80 1.25 8.86 -6.36
C ASN A 80 0.61 9.10 -7.74
N SER A 81 -0.38 8.28 -8.14
CA SER A 81 -1.07 8.47 -9.42
C SER A 81 -1.97 9.69 -9.42
N LEU A 82 -2.62 9.99 -8.29
CA LEU A 82 -3.48 11.15 -8.12
C LEU A 82 -2.64 12.44 -8.10
N GLU A 83 -1.57 12.45 -7.30
CA GLU A 83 -0.64 13.57 -7.23
C GLU A 83 -0.04 13.89 -8.59
N LYS A 84 0.41 12.87 -9.33
CA LYS A 84 0.92 13.06 -10.68
C LYS A 84 -0.12 13.66 -11.63
N ALA A 85 -1.36 13.17 -11.60
CA ALA A 85 -2.43 13.71 -12.43
C ALA A 85 -2.76 15.17 -12.07
N TYR A 86 -2.68 15.51 -10.78
CA TYR A 86 -2.86 16.87 -10.29
C TYR A 86 -1.72 17.79 -10.76
N LEU A 87 -0.46 17.37 -10.64
CA LEU A 87 0.69 18.12 -11.16
C LEU A 87 0.64 18.30 -12.68
N GLU A 88 0.20 17.28 -13.42
CA GLU A 88 -0.03 17.38 -14.88
C GLU A 88 -1.12 18.42 -15.22
N MET A 89 -2.18 18.54 -14.41
CA MET A 89 -3.19 19.58 -14.56
C MET A 89 -2.61 20.97 -14.27
N LEU A 90 -1.86 21.13 -13.18
CA LEU A 90 -1.23 22.40 -12.81
C LEU A 90 -0.23 22.87 -13.86
N ALA A 91 0.53 21.97 -14.47
CA ALA A 91 1.48 22.30 -15.53
C ALA A 91 0.82 22.91 -16.78
N LEU A 92 -0.49 22.68 -16.99
CA LEU A 92 -1.26 23.25 -18.09
C LEU A 92 -1.96 24.57 -17.70
N MET A 93 -1.88 24.97 -16.43
CA MET A 93 -2.58 26.13 -15.90
C MET A 93 -1.77 27.41 -16.16
N PRO A 94 -2.41 28.52 -16.55
CA PRO A 94 -1.75 29.81 -16.63
C PRO A 94 -1.29 30.28 -15.24
N GLU A 95 -0.11 30.90 -15.16
CA GLU A 95 0.50 31.33 -13.89
C GLU A 95 -0.37 32.30 -13.07
N ARG A 96 -1.25 33.07 -13.73
CA ARG A 96 -2.24 33.94 -13.04
C ARG A 96 -3.31 33.19 -12.24
N LEU A 97 -3.48 31.90 -12.52
CA LEU A 97 -4.42 31.03 -11.83
C LEU A 97 -3.70 29.96 -10.99
N ALA A 98 -2.36 30.01 -10.93
CA ALA A 98 -1.59 29.07 -10.14
C ALA A 98 -1.98 29.22 -8.66
N PRO A 99 -2.43 28.15 -7.99
CA PRO A 99 -2.80 28.24 -6.59
C PRO A 99 -1.55 28.43 -5.71
N SER A 100 -1.71 28.88 -4.47
CA SER A 100 -0.59 28.97 -3.52
C SER A 100 -0.12 27.57 -3.10
N PRO A 101 1.12 27.41 -2.60
CA PRO A 101 1.60 26.11 -2.09
C PRO A 101 0.68 25.48 -1.04
N GLU A 102 0.12 26.29 -0.14
CA GLU A 102 -0.83 25.83 0.88
C GLU A 102 -2.15 25.36 0.27
N GLU A 103 -2.64 26.07 -0.75
CA GLU A 103 -3.83 25.67 -1.50
C GLU A 103 -3.60 24.38 -2.29
N HIS A 104 -2.37 24.14 -2.79
CA HIS A 104 -2.03 22.89 -3.49
C HIS A 104 -2.17 21.70 -2.55
N GLU A 105 -1.61 21.81 -1.36
CA GLU A 105 -1.62 20.74 -0.37
C GLU A 105 -3.05 20.46 0.10
N SER A 106 -3.82 21.52 0.40
CA SER A 106 -5.24 21.40 0.77
C SER A 106 -6.10 20.74 -0.31
N GLN A 107 -5.89 21.09 -1.58
CA GLN A 107 -6.61 20.48 -2.70
C GLN A 107 -6.25 19.01 -2.88
N LEU A 108 -4.95 18.66 -2.80
CA LEU A 108 -4.49 17.29 -2.93
C LEU A 108 -5.02 16.40 -1.80
N GLU A 109 -4.99 16.87 -0.56
CA GLU A 109 -5.57 16.19 0.60
C GLU A 109 -7.06 15.92 0.42
N THR A 110 -7.80 16.92 -0.06
CA THR A 110 -9.24 16.81 -0.32
C THR A 110 -9.52 15.76 -1.40
N LEU A 111 -8.76 15.77 -2.49
CA LEU A 111 -8.89 14.77 -3.57
C LEU A 111 -8.57 13.35 -3.06
N GLN A 112 -7.54 13.18 -2.23
CA GLN A 112 -7.19 11.90 -1.63
C GLN A 112 -8.27 11.39 -0.67
N LEU A 113 -8.90 12.29 0.10
CA LEU A 113 -10.02 11.94 0.97
C LEU A 113 -11.22 11.45 0.16
N ILE A 114 -11.60 12.17 -0.88
CA ILE A 114 -12.70 11.78 -1.78
C ILE A 114 -12.43 10.43 -2.43
N ASP A 115 -11.21 10.19 -2.93
CA ASP A 115 -10.83 8.92 -3.56
C ASP A 115 -10.95 7.74 -2.57
N ARG A 116 -10.50 7.91 -1.33
CA ARG A 116 -10.67 6.92 -0.25
C ARG A 116 -12.13 6.66 0.08
N MET A 117 -12.96 7.71 0.15
CA MET A 117 -14.39 7.57 0.41
C MET A 117 -15.09 6.81 -0.72
N LEU A 118 -14.78 7.14 -1.98
CA LEU A 118 -15.32 6.45 -3.15
C LEU A 118 -14.94 4.97 -3.21
N ASP A 119 -13.74 4.61 -2.75
CA ASP A 119 -13.33 3.21 -2.59
C ASP A 119 -14.10 2.48 -1.49
N GLY A 120 -14.29 3.13 -0.33
CA GLY A 120 -15.06 2.57 0.76
C GLY A 120 -16.51 2.24 0.36
N LEU A 121 -17.07 3.02 -0.57
CA LEU A 121 -18.41 2.78 -1.13
C LEU A 121 -18.46 1.61 -2.13
N LYS A 122 -17.38 1.35 -2.88
CA LYS A 122 -17.29 0.19 -3.79
C LYS A 122 -17.30 -1.14 -3.03
N GLY A 123 -16.96 -1.15 -1.74
CA GLY A 123 -17.11 -2.32 -0.86
C GLY A 123 -18.56 -2.79 -0.63
N LYS A 124 -19.57 -1.99 -1.03
CA LYS A 124 -21.00 -2.31 -0.90
C LYS A 124 -21.76 -2.41 -2.23
N ALA A 125 -21.10 -2.15 -3.36
CA ALA A 125 -21.72 -2.25 -4.68
C ALA A 125 -21.13 -3.43 -5.45
N THR A 126 -21.99 -4.40 -5.79
CA THR A 126 -21.75 -5.54 -6.69
C THR A 126 -20.95 -5.12 -7.94
N PRO A 127 -19.99 -5.92 -8.45
CA PRO A 127 -19.03 -5.43 -9.43
C PRO A 127 -19.69 -5.33 -10.80
N MET A 128 -20.16 -4.15 -11.18
CA MET A 128 -20.48 -3.85 -12.57
C MET A 128 -20.03 -2.46 -12.97
N ALA A 129 -19.06 -2.44 -13.88
CA ALA A 129 -18.71 -1.38 -14.80
C ALA A 129 -18.39 0.00 -14.20
N THR A 130 -17.08 0.31 -14.11
CA THR A 130 -16.64 1.65 -14.52
C THR A 130 -15.29 1.58 -15.20
N LYS A 131 -15.39 1.44 -16.52
CA LYS A 131 -14.33 1.64 -17.50
C LYS A 131 -14.02 3.14 -17.59
N TYR A 132 -13.50 3.76 -16.53
CA TYR A 132 -12.76 5.03 -16.67
C TYR A 132 -11.27 4.71 -16.66
N ARG A 133 -10.83 4.14 -17.77
CA ARG A 133 -9.44 3.82 -18.04
C ARG A 133 -8.83 4.99 -18.79
N SER A 134 -8.31 5.98 -18.05
CA SER A 134 -7.39 6.97 -18.61
C SER A 134 -6.18 6.23 -19.18
N ARG A 135 -6.14 6.19 -20.52
CA ARG A 135 -5.09 5.57 -21.33
C ARG A 135 -3.86 6.48 -21.29
N ARG A 136 -2.81 6.07 -20.56
CA ARG A 136 -1.51 5.73 -21.18
C ARG A 136 -0.36 5.34 -20.23
N ASN A 137 -0.48 5.37 -18.90
CA ASN A 137 0.68 4.96 -18.06
C ASN A 137 0.39 4.02 -16.86
N THR A 138 -0.87 3.72 -16.55
CA THR A 138 -1.21 2.93 -15.35
C THR A 138 -1.36 1.43 -15.60
N LYS A 139 -1.69 0.98 -16.82
CA LYS A 139 -2.02 -0.45 -17.05
C LYS A 139 -0.85 -1.41 -16.86
N ALA A 140 0.40 -0.95 -17.02
CA ALA A 140 1.58 -1.78 -16.82
C ALA A 140 1.86 -2.05 -15.32
N ARG A 141 1.56 -1.08 -14.44
CA ARG A 141 1.81 -1.21 -12.98
C ARG A 141 0.73 -2.01 -12.26
N TRP A 142 -0.55 -1.86 -12.62
CA TRP A 142 -1.65 -2.64 -12.02
C TRP A 142 -1.64 -4.13 -12.38
N ALA A 143 -1.12 -4.49 -13.56
CA ALA A 143 -1.03 -5.89 -14.01
C ALA A 143 0.04 -6.71 -13.25
N TRP A 144 1.02 -6.06 -12.61
CA TRP A 144 2.11 -6.70 -11.87
C TRP A 144 1.80 -7.03 -10.39
N ILE A 145 0.69 -6.51 -9.86
CA ILE A 145 0.31 -6.64 -8.44
C ILE A 145 -0.62 -7.86 -8.21
N THR A 146 -1.33 -8.29 -9.24
CA THR A 146 -2.34 -9.36 -9.17
C THR A 146 -1.88 -10.72 -9.69
N SER A 147 -0.66 -10.83 -10.24
CA SER A 147 -0.08 -12.09 -10.73
C SER A 147 0.91 -12.74 -9.77
#